data_AF-A0AAC8VDL3-F1
#
_entry.id   AF-A0AAC8VDL3-F1
#
_cell.length_a   1.000
_cell.length_b   1.000
_cell.length_c   1.000
_cell.angle_alpha   90.00
_cell.angle_beta   90.00
_cell.angle_gamma   90.00
#
_symmetry.space_group_name_H-M   'P 1'
#
loop_
_entity.id
_entity.type
_entity.pdbx_description
1 polymer ?
#
loop_
_entity_poly.entity_id
_entity_poly.type
_entity_poly.pdbx_seq_one_letter_code
_entity_poly.pdbx_strand_id
1 'polypeptide(L)'
;MIYTDSFDPYKKFYFRNIDNGDSKFKTELVRATIDISNAHLTKRVVADYNVEFPKNNEKVLMKNYRYVYLRDAEAYFFNSVIKVDIINVNISIFGDGHFVSEPIFIANPQAQSEDDGLIFMNVIDTDKRLSYIVYLNTKDLTLVYKAYLPILIPPALHGIYLK
;
A
#
# COMPACT_ATOMS: atom_id res chain seq x y z
N MET A 1 -11.87 -8.74 14.94
CA MET A 1 -11.10 -9.77 14.23
C MET A 1 -11.46 -11.11 14.88
N ILE A 2 -12.32 -11.91 14.24
CA ILE A 2 -12.70 -13.23 14.76
C ILE A 2 -11.71 -14.21 14.12
N TYR A 3 -10.75 -14.69 14.91
CA TYR A 3 -9.93 -15.84 14.50
C TYR A 3 -10.83 -17.07 14.54
N THR A 4 -11.05 -17.71 13.40
CA THR A 4 -11.80 -18.97 13.33
C THR A 4 -10.94 -20.12 13.85
N ASP A 5 -11.52 -21.00 14.69
CA ASP A 5 -10.92 -22.20 15.33
C ASP A 5 -10.41 -23.30 14.37
N SER A 6 -10.17 -22.99 13.10
CA SER A 6 -9.59 -23.92 12.15
C SER A 6 -8.07 -23.82 12.18
N PHE A 7 -7.39 -24.93 12.50
CA PHE A 7 -5.92 -25.14 12.54
C PHE A 7 -5.14 -24.82 11.23
N ASP A 8 -5.77 -24.14 10.26
CA ASP A 8 -5.14 -23.74 9.01
C ASP A 8 -5.76 -22.41 8.51
N PRO A 9 -5.45 -21.28 9.17
CA PRO A 9 -5.92 -19.96 8.73
C PRO A 9 -5.40 -19.60 7.33
N TYR A 10 -4.42 -20.34 6.81
CA TYR A 10 -3.79 -20.09 5.53
C TYR A 10 -4.49 -20.74 4.35
N LYS A 11 -5.42 -21.68 4.58
CA LYS A 11 -6.20 -22.31 3.51
C LYS A 11 -6.92 -21.31 2.61
N LYS A 12 -7.39 -20.19 3.16
CA LYS A 12 -8.03 -19.12 2.39
C LYS A 12 -7.07 -18.39 1.43
N PHE A 13 -5.77 -18.46 1.67
CA PHE A 13 -4.74 -17.82 0.83
C PHE A 13 -4.16 -18.74 -0.25
N TYR A 14 -4.64 -19.99 -0.39
CA TYR A 14 -4.30 -20.79 -1.56
C TYR A 14 -4.92 -20.18 -2.82
N PHE A 15 -4.15 -20.10 -3.91
CA PHE A 15 -4.57 -19.52 -5.19
C PHE A 15 -5.96 -20.00 -5.65
N ARG A 16 -6.25 -21.31 -5.50
CA ARG A 16 -7.56 -21.89 -5.86
C ARG A 16 -8.76 -21.31 -5.09
N ASN A 17 -8.57 -20.83 -3.86
CA ASN A 17 -9.64 -20.24 -3.03
C ASN A 17 -9.73 -18.72 -3.23
N ILE A 18 -8.62 -18.07 -3.60
CA ILE A 18 -8.60 -16.68 -4.07
C ILE A 18 -9.34 -16.56 -5.40
N ASP A 19 -9.09 -17.49 -6.34
CA ASP A 19 -9.73 -17.55 -7.67
C ASP A 19 -11.25 -17.76 -7.61
N ASN A 20 -11.77 -18.36 -6.53
CA ASN A 20 -13.20 -18.59 -6.33
C ASN A 20 -13.92 -17.45 -5.59
N GLY A 21 -13.21 -16.35 -5.26
CA GLY A 21 -13.80 -15.20 -4.57
C GLY A 21 -14.20 -15.45 -3.11
N ASP A 22 -13.70 -16.53 -2.50
CA ASP A 22 -14.08 -16.97 -1.14
C ASP A 22 -13.23 -16.30 -0.04
N SER A 23 -12.30 -15.43 -0.46
CA SER A 23 -11.40 -14.65 0.39
C SER A 23 -11.70 -13.16 0.29
N LYS A 24 -12.92 -12.76 0.69
CA LYS A 24 -13.30 -11.35 0.82
C LYS A 24 -12.76 -10.78 2.12
N PHE A 25 -11.56 -10.22 2.08
CA PHE A 25 -11.00 -9.44 3.17
C PHE A 25 -11.36 -7.97 2.97
N LYS A 26 -11.99 -7.36 3.98
CA LYS A 26 -12.16 -5.91 4.05
C LYS A 26 -11.18 -5.36 5.07
N THR A 27 -10.24 -4.54 4.61
CA THR A 27 -9.37 -3.72 5.44
C THR A 27 -9.80 -2.26 5.32
N GLU A 28 -9.47 -1.46 6.33
CA GLU A 28 -9.86 -0.05 6.39
C GLU A 28 -8.71 0.78 6.96
N LEU A 29 -8.45 1.95 6.37
CA LEU A 29 -7.55 2.94 6.96
C LEU A 29 -8.30 3.67 8.09
N VAL A 30 -7.99 3.34 9.34
CA VAL A 30 -8.67 3.89 10.52
C VAL A 30 -7.74 4.81 11.31
N ARG A 31 -8.23 5.99 11.68
CA ARG A 31 -7.60 6.84 12.69
C ARG A 31 -8.22 6.56 14.05
N ALA A 32 -7.40 6.11 14.98
CA ALA A 32 -7.74 6.01 16.39
C ALA A 32 -7.19 7.23 17.16
N THR A 33 -8.01 7.86 17.98
CA THR A 33 -7.60 8.93 18.90
C THR A 33 -7.82 8.46 20.33
N ILE A 34 -6.74 8.46 21.11
CA ILE A 34 -6.73 8.00 22.51
C ILE A 34 -6.64 9.23 23.40
N ASP A 35 -7.66 9.45 24.22
CA ASP A 35 -7.63 10.38 25.34
C ASP A 35 -7.24 9.61 26.60
N ILE A 36 -6.00 9.80 27.02
CA ILE A 36 -5.40 9.10 28.14
C ILE A 36 -6.02 9.57 29.47
N SER A 37 -6.34 10.86 29.60
CA SER A 37 -6.88 11.44 30.84
C SER A 37 -8.26 10.90 31.17
N ASN A 38 -9.06 10.59 30.15
CA ASN A 38 -10.42 10.08 30.31
C ASN A 38 -10.56 8.58 30.00
N ALA A 39 -9.45 7.88 29.76
CA ALA A 39 -9.44 6.47 29.32
C ALA A 39 -10.40 6.20 28.16
N HIS A 40 -10.44 7.13 27.19
CA HIS A 40 -11.43 7.15 26.12
C HIS A 40 -10.78 6.98 24.74
N LEU A 41 -11.42 6.22 23.85
CA LEU A 41 -10.93 5.90 22.51
C LEU A 41 -12.01 6.24 21.49
N THR A 42 -11.67 7.07 20.51
CA THR A 42 -12.50 7.28 19.31
C THR A 42 -11.80 6.70 18.08
N LYS A 43 -12.61 6.26 17.12
CA LYS A 43 -12.14 5.74 15.83
C LYS A 43 -12.93 6.38 14.71
N ARG A 44 -12.26 6.70 13.60
CA ARG A 44 -12.91 7.10 12.35
C ARG A 44 -12.23 6.44 11.15
N VAL A 45 -13.02 6.04 10.17
CA VAL A 45 -12.49 5.65 8.85
C VAL A 45 -11.95 6.91 8.18
N VAL A 46 -10.74 6.82 7.63
CA VAL A 46 -10.05 7.93 6.95
C VAL A 46 -10.38 7.91 5.47
N ALA A 47 -10.45 6.74 4.86
CA ALA A 47 -10.83 6.51 3.48
C ALA A 47 -11.56 5.17 3.39
N ASP A 48 -12.69 5.13 2.67
CA ASP A 48 -13.46 3.91 2.40
C ASP A 48 -12.87 3.19 1.19
N TYR A 49 -11.65 2.69 1.36
CA TYR A 49 -10.91 1.90 0.37
C TYR A 49 -10.31 0.67 1.06
N ASN A 50 -10.34 -0.46 0.38
CA ASN A 50 -9.69 -1.68 0.84
C ASN A 50 -8.18 -1.53 0.59
N VAL A 51 -7.40 -1.43 1.66
CA VAL A 51 -5.98 -1.03 1.59
C VAL A 51 -5.08 -1.80 2.54
N GLU A 52 -3.86 -2.07 2.10
CA GLU A 52 -2.83 -2.75 2.88
C GLU A 52 -1.46 -2.10 2.69
N PHE A 53 -0.48 -2.56 3.48
CA PHE A 53 0.92 -2.12 3.38
C PHE A 53 1.12 -0.60 3.42
N PRO A 54 0.68 0.09 4.49
CA PRO A 54 0.85 1.54 4.60
C PRO A 54 2.33 1.93 4.70
N LYS A 55 2.72 2.93 3.91
CA LYS A 55 3.99 3.66 4.04
C LYS A 55 3.76 5.17 4.10
N ASN A 56 4.67 5.85 4.77
CA ASN A 56 4.76 7.30 4.85
C ASN A 56 6.23 7.72 4.71
N ASN A 57 6.47 9.04 4.71
CA ASN A 57 7.82 9.58 4.71
C ASN A 57 8.50 9.29 6.06
N GLU A 58 9.67 8.64 6.05
CA GLU A 58 10.39 8.26 7.27
C GLU A 58 10.72 9.47 8.17
N LYS A 59 10.86 10.68 7.58
CA LYS A 59 11.12 11.93 8.33
C LYS A 59 9.99 12.32 9.29
N VAL A 60 8.77 11.81 9.07
CA VAL A 60 7.56 12.09 9.89
C VAL A 60 7.13 10.91 10.76
N LEU A 61 7.94 9.85 10.89
CA LEU A 61 7.66 8.78 11.83
C LEU A 61 7.50 9.34 13.26
N MET A 62 6.47 8.85 13.95
CA MET A 62 6.09 9.28 15.30
C MET A 62 5.72 10.78 15.42
N LYS A 63 5.41 11.45 14.31
CA LYS A 63 4.95 12.85 14.27
C LYS A 63 3.57 12.94 13.62
N ASN A 64 2.96 14.12 13.70
CA ASN A 64 1.80 14.42 12.85
C ASN A 64 2.22 14.39 11.38
N TYR A 65 1.42 13.74 10.54
CA TYR A 65 1.67 13.58 9.11
C TYR A 65 0.35 13.75 8.33
N ARG A 66 0.46 13.91 7.00
CA ARG A 66 -0.67 14.17 6.11
C ARG A 66 -0.87 13.10 5.04
N TYR A 67 0.18 12.45 4.58
CA TYR A 67 0.10 11.54 3.43
C TYR A 67 0.43 10.10 3.82
N VAL A 68 -0.34 9.16 3.28
CA VAL A 68 -0.07 7.72 3.35
C VAL A 68 -0.14 7.15 1.94
N TYR A 69 0.80 6.27 1.63
CA TYR A 69 0.83 5.47 0.41
C TYR A 69 0.49 4.04 0.79
N LEU A 70 -0.51 3.46 0.13
CA LEU A 70 -1.00 2.14 0.41
C LEU A 70 -1.10 1.35 -0.88
N ARG A 71 -1.19 0.04 -0.74
CA ARG A 71 -1.53 -0.88 -1.82
C ARG A 71 -3.01 -1.19 -1.75
N ASP A 72 -3.67 -1.15 -2.89
CA ASP A 72 -5.07 -1.58 -3.02
C ASP A 72 -5.21 -3.07 -2.72
N ALA A 73 -6.22 -3.42 -1.91
CA ALA A 73 -6.54 -4.77 -1.47
C ALA A 73 -7.93 -5.25 -1.94
N GLU A 74 -8.60 -4.52 -2.84
CA GLU A 74 -9.82 -5.03 -3.48
C GLU A 74 -9.52 -6.33 -4.24
N ALA A 75 -10.02 -7.43 -3.68
CA ALA A 75 -9.66 -8.78 -4.07
C ALA A 75 -10.02 -9.06 -5.52
N TYR A 76 -9.00 -9.11 -6.38
CA TYR A 76 -8.66 -10.26 -7.22
C TYR A 76 -7.16 -10.20 -7.50
N PHE A 77 -6.61 -9.01 -7.73
CA PHE A 77 -5.18 -8.78 -7.84
C PHE A 77 -4.86 -7.37 -7.32
N PHE A 78 -3.90 -7.28 -6.40
CA PHE A 78 -3.48 -6.03 -5.79
C PHE A 78 -2.80 -5.13 -6.83
N ASN A 79 -3.59 -4.32 -7.53
CA ASN A 79 -3.19 -3.78 -8.83
C ASN A 79 -2.85 -2.30 -8.83
N SER A 80 -3.00 -1.63 -7.69
CA SER A 80 -2.78 -0.20 -7.62
C SER A 80 -2.11 0.25 -6.33
N VAL A 81 -1.40 1.37 -6.45
CA VAL A 81 -0.93 2.17 -5.33
C VAL A 81 -1.87 3.35 -5.14
N ILE A 82 -2.22 3.60 -3.90
CA ILE A 82 -3.17 4.62 -3.46
C ILE A 82 -2.42 5.61 -2.58
N LYS A 83 -2.43 6.89 -2.95
CA LYS A 83 -2.04 7.98 -2.06
C LYS A 83 -3.29 8.54 -1.41
N VAL A 84 -3.26 8.68 -0.09
CA VAL A 84 -4.33 9.30 0.70
C VAL A 84 -3.79 10.56 1.40
N ASP A 85 -4.41 11.71 1.13
CA ASP A 85 -4.32 12.91 1.95
C ASP A 85 -5.31 12.78 3.11
N ILE A 86 -4.84 12.45 4.31
CA ILE A 86 -5.69 12.11 5.46
C ILE A 86 -6.32 13.33 6.14
N ILE A 87 -5.95 14.54 5.71
CA ILE A 87 -6.49 15.82 6.19
C ILE A 87 -7.66 16.25 5.31
N ASN A 88 -7.46 16.28 3.98
CA ASN A 88 -8.50 16.69 3.04
C ASN A 88 -9.36 15.54 2.51
N VAL A 89 -8.96 14.29 2.79
CA VAL A 89 -9.63 13.07 2.30
C VAL A 89 -9.61 12.99 0.77
N ASN A 90 -8.48 13.41 0.16
CA ASN A 90 -8.24 13.28 -1.27
C ASN A 90 -7.44 12.02 -1.59
N ILE A 91 -7.76 11.39 -2.71
CA ILE A 91 -7.18 10.12 -3.12
C ILE A 91 -6.60 10.23 -4.52
N SER A 92 -5.41 9.69 -4.72
CA SER A 92 -4.78 9.51 -6.02
C SER A 92 -4.43 8.04 -6.20
N ILE A 93 -4.62 7.50 -7.40
CA ILE A 93 -4.43 6.08 -7.69
C ILE A 93 -3.53 5.94 -8.91
N PHE A 94 -2.57 5.02 -8.85
CA PHE A 94 -1.80 4.56 -9.99
C PHE A 94 -1.88 3.04 -10.09
N GLY A 95 -2.23 2.52 -11.27
CA GLY A 95 -2.28 1.07 -11.55
C GLY A 95 -2.92 0.80 -12.91
N ASP A 96 -2.38 -0.16 -13.66
CA ASP A 96 -2.78 -0.50 -15.04
C ASP A 96 -3.20 -1.98 -15.22
N GLY A 97 -3.69 -2.63 -14.17
CA GLY A 97 -4.11 -4.04 -14.22
C GLY A 97 -2.98 -5.05 -14.02
N HIS A 98 -1.77 -4.57 -13.72
CA HIS A 98 -0.65 -5.39 -13.25
C HIS A 98 -0.55 -5.45 -11.74
N PHE A 99 0.17 -6.45 -11.22
CA PHE A 99 0.27 -6.66 -9.77
C PHE A 99 1.42 -5.85 -9.22
N VAL A 100 1.13 -4.94 -8.30
CA VAL A 100 2.15 -4.11 -7.65
C VAL A 100 2.61 -4.73 -6.33
N SER A 101 3.87 -4.51 -5.95
CA SER A 101 4.39 -4.77 -4.61
C SER A 101 3.90 -3.71 -3.60
N GLU A 102 4.33 -3.81 -2.34
CA GLU A 102 4.18 -2.66 -1.44
C GLU A 102 4.92 -1.43 -2.01
N PRO A 103 4.37 -0.21 -1.83
CA PRO A 103 5.07 1.02 -2.16
C PRO A 103 6.25 1.23 -1.22
N ILE A 104 7.40 1.65 -1.73
CA ILE A 104 8.55 2.07 -0.92
C ILE A 104 8.76 3.57 -1.11
N PHE A 105 8.63 4.35 -0.03
CA PHE A 105 8.85 5.79 -0.08
C PHE A 105 10.34 6.12 -0.01
N ILE A 106 10.82 6.88 -0.99
CA ILE A 106 12.19 7.37 -1.08
C ILE A 106 12.14 8.90 -0.98
N ALA A 107 12.51 9.42 0.18
CA ALA A 107 12.45 10.87 0.44
C ALA A 107 13.49 11.63 -0.39
N ASN A 108 13.08 12.76 -0.97
CA ASN A 108 14.04 13.73 -1.48
C ASN A 108 14.88 14.25 -0.29
N PRO A 109 16.23 14.17 -0.34
CA PRO A 109 17.09 14.65 0.73
C PRO A 109 16.84 16.13 1.06
N GLN A 110 16.52 16.94 0.05
CA GLN A 110 16.27 18.38 0.13
C GLN A 110 14.77 18.73 0.21
N ALA A 111 13.91 17.74 0.45
CA ALA A 111 12.46 17.89 0.52
C ALA A 111 12.02 19.07 1.40
N GLN A 112 11.14 19.91 0.84
CA GLN A 112 10.45 20.98 1.59
C GLN A 112 9.02 20.60 1.97
N SER A 113 8.42 19.62 1.27
CA SER A 113 7.09 19.06 1.60
C SER A 113 7.20 17.59 2.01
N GLU A 114 6.23 17.12 2.79
CA GLU A 114 6.16 15.74 3.29
C GLU A 114 6.14 14.70 2.14
N ASP A 115 5.49 15.03 1.03
CA ASP A 115 5.33 14.20 -0.17
C ASP A 115 6.29 14.56 -1.30
N ASP A 116 7.46 15.12 -0.98
CA ASP A 116 8.54 15.34 -1.95
C ASP A 116 9.52 14.16 -1.95
N GLY A 117 9.41 13.31 -2.96
CA GLY A 117 10.15 12.07 -3.10
C GLY A 117 9.69 11.21 -4.27
N LEU A 118 10.03 9.94 -4.20
CA LEU A 118 9.63 8.91 -5.15
C LEU A 118 8.97 7.73 -4.43
N ILE A 119 8.03 7.08 -5.10
CA ILE A 119 7.59 5.73 -4.75
C ILE A 119 8.32 4.76 -5.67
N PHE A 120 9.03 3.78 -5.09
CA PHE A 120 9.53 2.62 -5.79
C PHE A 120 8.59 1.43 -5.61
N MET A 121 8.34 0.69 -6.67
CA MET A 121 7.62 -0.59 -6.63
C MET A 121 8.20 -1.58 -7.64
N ASN A 122 8.12 -2.86 -7.30
CA ASN A 122 8.19 -3.95 -8.27
C ASN A 122 6.77 -4.25 -8.78
N VAL A 123 6.64 -4.54 -10.06
CA VAL A 123 5.36 -4.82 -10.71
C VAL A 123 5.49 -6.10 -11.54
N ILE A 124 4.49 -6.97 -11.46
CA ILE A 124 4.41 -8.20 -12.28
C ILE A 124 3.46 -7.94 -13.45
N ASP A 125 4.03 -7.95 -14.65
CA ASP A 125 3.32 -7.94 -15.92
C ASP A 125 2.94 -9.38 -16.27
N THR A 126 1.67 -9.73 -16.10
CA THR A 126 1.22 -11.12 -16.32
C THR A 126 1.14 -11.50 -17.79
N ASP A 127 0.92 -10.53 -18.68
CA ASP A 127 0.91 -10.74 -20.12
C ASP A 127 2.30 -11.11 -20.63
N LYS A 128 3.34 -10.41 -20.16
CA LYS A 128 4.73 -10.68 -20.53
C LYS A 128 5.41 -11.73 -19.68
N ARG A 129 4.81 -12.11 -18.54
CA ARG A 129 5.40 -13.02 -17.54
C ARG A 129 6.78 -12.54 -17.05
N LEU A 130 6.92 -11.23 -16.92
CA LEU A 130 8.14 -10.56 -16.45
C LEU A 130 7.79 -9.57 -15.35
N SER A 131 8.78 -9.22 -14.55
CA SER A 131 8.67 -8.08 -13.65
C SER A 131 9.26 -6.82 -14.25
N TYR A 132 8.77 -5.67 -13.81
CA TYR A 132 9.40 -4.39 -14.05
C TYR A 132 9.40 -3.57 -12.76
N ILE A 133 10.36 -2.66 -12.64
CA ILE A 133 10.37 -1.67 -11.58
C ILE A 133 9.76 -0.37 -12.06
N VAL A 134 9.12 0.36 -11.17
CA VAL A 134 8.66 1.73 -11.41
C VAL A 134 9.14 2.68 -10.33
N TYR A 135 9.38 3.91 -10.75
CA TYR A 135 9.48 5.06 -9.87
C TYR A 135 8.34 6.03 -10.21
N LEU A 136 7.57 6.43 -9.21
CA LEU A 136 6.49 7.38 -9.33
C LEU A 136 6.80 8.64 -8.53
N ASN A 137 6.33 9.80 -9.00
CA ASN A 137 6.35 11.02 -8.21
C ASN A 137 5.36 10.89 -7.06
N THR A 138 5.80 11.13 -5.83
CA THR A 138 4.93 11.01 -4.64
C THR A 138 3.82 12.06 -4.58
N LYS A 139 3.90 13.17 -5.32
CA LYS A 139 2.88 14.23 -5.30
C LYS A 139 1.59 13.82 -5.99
N ASP A 140 1.68 13.20 -7.15
CA ASP A 140 0.56 12.90 -8.04
C ASP A 140 0.57 11.48 -8.61
N LEU A 141 1.53 10.64 -8.19
CA LEU A 141 1.75 9.27 -8.66
C LEU A 141 2.05 9.17 -10.17
N THR A 142 2.53 10.25 -10.79
CA THR A 142 2.96 10.22 -12.20
C THR A 142 4.20 9.36 -12.38
N LEU A 143 4.26 8.62 -13.49
CA LEU A 143 5.39 7.76 -13.82
C LEU A 143 6.65 8.59 -14.10
N VAL A 144 7.70 8.35 -13.34
CA VAL A 144 9.03 8.96 -13.52
C VAL A 144 9.95 8.02 -14.30
N TYR A 145 9.92 6.72 -13.98
CA TYR A 145 10.78 5.74 -14.64
C TYR A 145 10.16 4.34 -14.62
N LYS A 146 10.39 3.55 -15.68
CA LYS A 146 10.00 2.13 -15.81
C LYS A 146 11.11 1.34 -16.48
N ALA A 147 11.45 0.17 -15.95
CA ALA A 147 12.38 -0.76 -16.57
C ALA A 147 11.98 -2.21 -16.33
N TYR A 148 11.91 -3.00 -17.42
CA TYR A 148 11.70 -4.45 -17.31
C TYR A 148 12.97 -5.14 -16.81
N LEU A 149 12.76 -6.17 -16.01
CA LEU A 149 13.79 -7.06 -15.50
C LEU A 149 13.83 -8.33 -16.38
N PRO A 150 14.99 -8.97 -16.52
CA PRO A 150 15.11 -10.24 -17.24
C PRO A 150 14.56 -11.45 -16.45
N ILE A 151 13.94 -11.20 -15.29
CA ILE A 151 13.43 -12.19 -14.36
C ILE A 151 12.03 -11.82 -13.86
N LEU A 152 11.28 -12.82 -13.41
CA LEU A 152 10.08 -12.64 -12.63
C LEU A 152 10.46 -12.54 -11.15
N ILE A 153 10.10 -11.44 -10.50
CA ILE A 153 10.19 -11.30 -9.05
C ILE A 153 8.83 -11.70 -8.46
N PRO A 154 8.75 -12.78 -7.66
CA PRO A 154 7.50 -13.22 -7.07
C PRO A 154 6.95 -12.19 -6.08
N PRO A 155 5.65 -12.24 -5.73
CA PRO A 155 5.08 -11.39 -4.70
C PRO A 155 5.89 -11.49 -3.40
N ALA A 156 6.38 -10.35 -2.94
CA ALA A 156 7.09 -10.20 -1.68
C ALA A 156 6.21 -9.44 -0.67
N LEU A 157 6.57 -9.55 0.60
CA LEU A 157 5.98 -8.75 1.66
C LEU A 157 6.75 -7.43 1.78
N HIS A 158 7.45 -7.25 2.89
CA HIS A 158 8.08 -5.98 3.21
C HIS A 158 9.45 -5.79 2.57
N GLY A 159 9.75 -4.53 2.27
CA GLY A 159 11.01 -4.00 1.81
C GLY A 159 11.36 -2.69 2.51
N ILE A 160 12.62 -2.28 2.33
CA ILE A 160 13.16 -1.04 2.85
C ILE A 160 14.12 -0.45 1.82
N TYR A 161 14.16 0.88 1.74
CA TYR A 161 15.20 1.60 1.02
C TYR A 161 16.32 1.95 2.00
N LEU A 162 17.56 1.60 1.64
CA LEU A 162 18.76 1.97 2.39
C LEU A 162 19.50 3.05 1.60
N LYS A 163 19.89 4.11 2.30
CA LYS A 163 20.65 5.24 1.74
C LYS A 163 22.15 4.97 1.74
#